data_AF-A0A0X6ZZV5-F1
#
_entry.id   AF-A0A0X6ZZV5-F1
#
_cell.length_a   1.000
_cell.length_b   1.000
_cell.length_c   1.000
_cell.angle_alpha   90.00
_cell.angle_beta   90.00
_cell.angle_gamma   90.00
#
_symmetry.space_group_name_H-M   'P 1'
#
loop_
_entity.id
_entity.type
_entity.pdbx_description
1 polymer ?
#
loop_
_entity_poly.entity_id
_entity_poly.type
_entity_poly.pdbx_seq_one_letter_code
_entity_poly.pdbx_strand_id
1 'polypeptide(L)'
;MVVAQAAPDVSSAASATQAYGDMLADIKERQDQQAKPTIKGNSDKNGYVKHARRPGRRTDIMSDPTVIAERKKALLPLDTAE
;
A
#
# COMPACT_ATOMS: atom_id res chain seq x y z
N MET A 1 50.25 50.11 16.88
CA MET A 1 49.90 49.96 15.44
C MET A 1 48.64 49.12 15.39
N VAL A 2 47.46 49.76 15.28
CA VAL A 2 46.17 49.04 15.25
C VAL A 2 45.90 48.70 13.79
N VAL A 3 45.93 47.42 13.45
CA VAL A 3 45.59 46.93 12.12
C VAL A 3 44.09 47.08 11.96
N ALA A 4 43.66 47.95 11.05
CA ALA A 4 42.27 48.07 10.66
C ALA A 4 41.85 46.78 9.94
N GLN A 5 41.04 45.96 10.62
CA GLN A 5 40.40 44.81 10.02
C GLN A 5 39.39 45.32 8.97
N ALA A 6 39.61 45.01 7.69
CA ALA A 6 38.65 45.31 6.65
C ALA A 6 37.32 44.59 6.94
N ALA A 7 36.21 45.33 6.92
CA ALA A 7 34.87 44.76 7.12
C ALA A 7 34.57 43.72 6.03
N PRO A 8 33.89 42.61 6.37
CA PRO A 8 33.53 41.60 5.38
C PRO A 8 32.60 42.21 4.31
N ASP A 9 32.93 41.96 3.04
CA ASP A 9 32.18 42.45 1.89
C ASP A 9 30.81 41.76 1.81
N VAL A 10 29.80 42.44 2.36
CA VAL A 10 28.39 42.02 2.40
C VAL A 10 27.79 41.76 1.01
N SER A 11 28.44 42.20 -0.09
CA SER A 11 27.98 41.91 -1.45
C SER A 11 28.12 40.42 -1.82
N SER A 12 29.16 39.75 -1.30
CA SER A 12 29.37 38.31 -1.50
C SER A 12 28.28 37.48 -0.82
N ALA A 13 27.88 37.86 0.39
CA ALA A 13 26.80 37.23 1.14
C ALA A 13 25.44 37.42 0.45
N ALA A 14 25.17 38.62 -0.07
CA ALA A 14 23.96 38.89 -0.84
C ALA A 14 23.92 38.12 -2.17
N SER A 15 25.07 37.97 -2.84
CA SER A 15 25.18 37.20 -4.08
C SER A 15 24.96 35.69 -3.87
N ALA A 16 25.39 35.16 -2.72
CA ALA A 16 25.19 33.76 -2.36
C ALA A 16 23.73 33.44 -2.03
N THR A 17 23.02 34.34 -1.34
CA THR A 17 21.59 34.17 -1.08
C THR A 17 20.75 34.28 -2.36
N GLN A 18 21.13 35.17 -3.27
CA GLN A 18 20.50 35.28 -4.59
C GLN A 18 20.70 34.00 -5.41
N ALA A 19 21.94 33.52 -5.51
CA ALA A 19 22.27 32.28 -6.23
C ALA A 19 21.58 31.05 -5.63
N TYR A 20 21.37 31.02 -4.32
CA TYR A 20 20.59 29.97 -3.66
C TYR A 20 19.10 30.05 -4.04
N GLY A 21 18.52 31.25 -4.09
CA GLY A 21 17.15 31.46 -4.56
C GLY A 21 16.95 30.99 -6.01
N ASP A 22 17.88 31.35 -6.90
CA ASP A 22 17.85 30.95 -8.31
C ASP A 22 17.99 29.43 -8.47
N MET A 23 18.86 28.78 -7.68
CA MET A 23 18.99 27.31 -7.65
C MET A 23 17.70 26.62 -7.18
N LEU A 24 17.04 27.16 -6.14
CA LEU A 24 15.78 26.61 -5.64
C LEU A 24 14.66 26.74 -6.68
N ALA A 25 14.61 27.86 -7.39
CA ALA A 25 13.66 28.06 -8.47
C ALA A 25 13.86 27.04 -9.60
N ASP A 26 15.11 26.80 -10.03
CA ASP A 26 15.44 25.78 -11.04
C ASP A 26 15.06 24.36 -10.59
N ILE A 27 15.34 24.00 -9.33
CA ILE A 27 14.95 22.68 -8.80
C ILE A 27 13.44 22.50 -8.81
N LYS A 28 12.69 23.55 -8.43
CA LYS A 28 11.22 23.51 -8.40
C LYS A 28 10.64 23.40 -9.80
N GLU A 29 11.16 24.17 -10.76
CA GLU A 29 10.76 24.08 -12.16
C GLU A 29 10.99 22.67 -12.72
N ARG A 30 12.14 22.06 -12.42
CA ARG A 30 12.43 20.67 -12.82
C ARG A 30 11.53 19.65 -12.14
N GLN A 31 11.17 19.84 -10.88
CA GLN A 31 10.22 18.97 -10.17
C GLN A 31 8.81 19.06 -10.73
N ASP A 32 8.36 20.25 -11.16
CA ASP A 32 7.03 20.46 -11.74
C ASP A 32 6.90 19.83 -13.13
N GLN A 33 7.99 19.80 -13.90
CA GLN A 33 8.05 19.11 -15.19
C GLN A 33 8.12 17.58 -15.04
N GLN A 34 8.56 17.08 -13.88
CA GLN A 34 8.76 15.65 -13.67
C GLN A 34 7.43 14.94 -13.42
N ALA A 35 7.00 14.14 -14.39
CA ALA A 35 5.83 13.29 -14.23
C ALA A 35 6.03 12.38 -13.00
N LYS A 36 5.02 12.35 -12.12
CA LYS A 36 5.06 11.54 -10.91
C LYS A 36 5.35 10.07 -11.28
N PRO A 37 6.38 9.43 -10.69
CA PRO A 37 6.68 8.05 -11.01
C PRO A 37 5.49 7.17 -10.63
N THR A 38 5.06 6.32 -11.56
CA THR A 38 4.04 5.31 -11.29
C THR A 38 4.69 4.17 -10.52
N ILE A 39 4.73 4.28 -9.19
CA ILE A 39 5.26 3.25 -8.32
C ILE A 39 4.14 2.25 -8.02
N LYS A 40 4.26 1.05 -8.60
CA LYS A 40 3.38 -0.09 -8.26
C LYS A 40 3.60 -0.53 -6.81
N GLY A 41 2.52 -0.85 -6.09
CA GLY A 41 2.60 -1.39 -4.73
C GLY A 41 3.29 -2.75 -4.71
N ASN A 42 3.82 -3.16 -3.56
CA ASN A 42 4.43 -4.48 -3.38
C ASN A 42 3.46 -5.62 -3.76
N SER A 43 2.18 -5.46 -3.42
CA SER A 43 1.09 -6.37 -3.79
C SER A 43 0.94 -6.51 -5.31
N ASP A 44 1.03 -5.40 -6.05
CA ASP A 44 0.90 -5.38 -7.51
C ASP A 44 2.14 -5.97 -8.20
N LYS A 45 3.32 -5.75 -7.61
CA LYS A 45 4.58 -6.34 -8.08
C LYS A 45 4.63 -7.85 -7.88
N ASN A 46 4.07 -8.34 -6.76
CA ASN A 46 4.02 -9.77 -6.44
C ASN A 46 2.88 -10.51 -7.15
N GLY A 47 2.03 -9.82 -7.93
CA GLY A 47 0.93 -10.46 -8.65
C GLY A 47 -0.21 -10.94 -7.74
N TYR A 48 -0.41 -10.31 -6.58
CA TYR A 48 -1.48 -10.71 -5.67
C TYR A 48 -2.85 -10.42 -6.29
N VAL A 49 -3.62 -11.48 -6.56
CA VAL A 49 -5.01 -11.39 -7.05
C VAL A 49 -5.97 -11.60 -5.88
N LYS A 50 -6.75 -10.57 -5.54
CA LYS A 50 -7.81 -10.68 -4.54
C LYS A 50 -8.88 -11.66 -5.04
N HIS A 51 -9.19 -12.67 -4.23
CA HIS A 51 -10.33 -13.53 -4.51
C HIS A 51 -11.64 -12.72 -4.45
N ALA A 52 -12.41 -12.74 -5.53
CA ALA A 52 -13.68 -12.02 -5.65
C ALA A 52 -14.72 -12.41 -4.59
N ARG A 53 -14.62 -13.63 -4.05
CA ARG A 53 -15.44 -14.11 -2.93
C ARG A 53 -14.56 -14.89 -1.97
N ARG A 54 -14.72 -14.61 -0.68
CA ARG A 54 -14.23 -15.51 0.36
C ARG A 54 -14.95 -16.86 0.18
N PRO A 55 -14.30 -18.01 0.41
CA PRO A 55 -15.03 -19.26 0.51
C PRO A 55 -16.17 -19.05 1.49
N GLY A 56 -17.41 -19.25 1.04
CA GLY A 56 -18.61 -18.95 1.81
C GLY A 56 -18.63 -19.72 3.13
N ARG A 57 -19.61 -19.42 4.01
CA ARG A 57 -19.88 -20.32 5.14
C ARG A 57 -20.15 -21.71 4.58
N ARG A 58 -19.38 -22.71 5.04
CA ARG A 58 -19.73 -24.12 4.82
C ARG A 58 -21.18 -24.27 5.30
N THR A 59 -22.08 -24.70 4.42
CA THR A 59 -23.42 -25.11 4.82
C THR A 59 -23.29 -26.09 5.97
N ASP A 60 -24.12 -25.94 7.00
CA ASP A 60 -24.10 -26.87 8.13
C ASP A 60 -24.48 -28.25 7.60
N ILE A 61 -23.50 -29.15 7.53
CA ILE A 61 -23.63 -30.51 7.00
C ILE A 61 -24.74 -31.28 7.73
N MET A 62 -24.98 -30.96 9.01
CA MET A 62 -26.03 -31.60 9.81
C MET A 62 -27.44 -31.15 9.43
N SER A 63 -27.57 -29.98 8.80
CA SER A 63 -28.84 -29.42 8.31
C SER A 63 -29.12 -29.72 6.84
N ASP A 64 -28.17 -30.34 6.13
CA ASP A 64 -28.30 -30.65 4.71
C ASP A 64 -29.36 -31.76 4.50
N PRO A 65 -30.41 -31.53 3.69
CA PRO A 65 -31.46 -32.51 3.46
C PRO A 65 -30.92 -33.83 2.87
N THR A 66 -29.83 -33.79 2.10
CA THR A 66 -29.20 -34.98 1.52
C THR A 66 -28.57 -35.85 2.61
N VAL A 67 -27.80 -35.24 3.51
CA VAL A 67 -27.16 -35.90 4.65
C VAL A 67 -28.20 -36.43 5.66
N ILE A 68 -29.28 -35.68 5.89
CA ILE A 68 -30.39 -36.12 6.75
C ILE A 68 -31.08 -37.35 6.15
N ALA A 69 -31.32 -37.38 4.83
CA ALA A 69 -31.94 -38.51 4.15
C ALA A 69 -31.06 -39.77 4.21
N GLU A 70 -29.75 -39.64 3.99
CA GLU A 70 -28.79 -40.73 4.11
C GLU A 70 -28.75 -41.29 5.54
N ARG A 71 -28.72 -40.40 6.55
CA ARG A 71 -28.75 -40.81 7.96
C ARG A 71 -30.02 -41.58 8.31
N LYS A 72 -31.19 -41.12 7.85
CA LYS A 72 -32.46 -41.83 8.08
C LYS A 72 -32.45 -43.21 7.45
N LYS A 73 -31.94 -43.34 6.22
CA LYS A 73 -31.84 -44.63 5.53
C LYS A 73 -30.93 -45.61 6.27
N ALA A 74 -29.84 -45.13 6.84
CA ALA A 74 -28.91 -45.95 7.63
C ALA A 74 -29.49 -46.41 8.98
N LEU A 75 -30.45 -45.66 9.56
CA LEU A 75 -31.11 -46.00 10.83
C LEU A 75 -32.24 -47.03 10.69
N LEU A 76 -32.90 -47.11 9.53
CA LEU A 76 -33.99 -48.07 9.27
C LEU A 76 -33.66 -49.54 9.65
N PRO A 77 -32.50 -50.11 9.32
CA PRO A 77 -32.19 -51.49 9.70
C PRO A 77 -31.96 -51.70 11.21
N LEU A 78 -31.68 -50.64 11.98
CA LEU A 78 -31.46 -50.71 13.43
C LEU A 78 -32.79 -50.73 14.20
N ASP A 79 -33.80 -49.99 13.73
CA ASP A 79 -35.14 -49.97 14.35
C ASP A 79 -35.91 -51.29 14.14
N THR A 80 -35.59 -52.06 13.09
CA THR A 80 -36.23 -53.36 12.80
C THR A 80 -35.63 -54.53 13.58
N ALA A 81 -34.64 -54.28 14.44
CA ALA A 81 -33.92 -55.29 15.21
C ALA A 81 -34.28 -55.33 16.71
N GLU A 82 -35.35 -54.62 17.13
CA GLU A 82 -35.99 -54.78 18.45
C GLU A 82 -37.17 -55.78 18.43
#